data_AF-A0A5N9DMK7-F1
#
_entry.id   AF-A0A5N9DMK7-F1
#
_cell.length_a   1.000
_cell.length_b   1.000
_cell.length_c   1.000
_cell.angle_alpha   90.00
_cell.angle_beta   90.00
_cell.angle_gamma   90.00
#
_symmetry.space_group_name_H-M   'P 1'
#
loop_
_entity.id
_entity.type
_entity.pdbx_description
1 polymer ?
#
loop_
_entity_poly.entity_id
_entity_poly.type
_entity_poly.pdbx_seq_one_letter_code
_entity_poly.pdbx_strand_id
1 'polypeptide(L)'
;MATVELTAKTTFYVSVVAGAIFVLVAFILFDKDRELEQIPTTRTGPQVIRQVQQYLKDTNVYAYGDRSRTLNCWTEFGGKEFTAEYLHRGSWRIDAYYERVRYYWRVDDITLEVTRDPWLKTHNPTIGC
;
A
#
# COMPACT_ATOMS: atom_id res chain seq x y z
N MET A 1 -36.36 -3.84 -47.16
CA MET A 1 -35.71 -4.87 -46.31
C MET A 1 -34.18 -4.85 -46.49
N ALA A 2 -33.66 -4.95 -47.72
CA ALA A 2 -32.21 -4.94 -47.99
C ALA A 2 -31.46 -3.65 -47.56
N THR A 3 -32.10 -2.48 -47.65
CA THR A 3 -31.47 -1.20 -47.25
C THR A 3 -31.21 -1.11 -45.76
N VAL A 4 -32.16 -1.57 -44.93
CA VAL A 4 -32.04 -1.55 -43.45
C VAL A 4 -30.92 -2.48 -42.97
N GLU A 5 -30.78 -3.65 -43.60
CA GLU A 5 -29.73 -4.61 -43.29
C GLU A 5 -28.34 -4.08 -43.66
N LEU A 6 -28.23 -3.41 -44.81
CA LEU A 6 -26.99 -2.78 -45.25
C LEU A 6 -26.59 -1.64 -44.28
N THR A 7 -27.54 -0.77 -43.91
CA THR A 7 -27.29 0.33 -42.97
C THR A 7 -26.85 -0.20 -41.60
N ALA A 8 -27.51 -1.24 -41.07
CA ALA A 8 -27.16 -1.83 -39.79
C ALA A 8 -25.73 -2.41 -39.78
N LYS A 9 -25.32 -3.12 -40.85
CA LYS A 9 -23.96 -3.64 -41.00
C LYS A 9 -22.94 -2.51 -41.06
N THR A 10 -23.19 -1.47 -41.86
CA THR A 10 -22.28 -0.33 -41.97
C THR A 10 -22.12 0.39 -40.62
N THR A 11 -23.21 0.66 -39.91
CA THR A 11 -23.14 1.31 -38.59
C THR A 11 -22.37 0.47 -37.58
N PHE A 12 -22.54 -0.86 -37.58
CA PHE A 12 -21.78 -1.76 -36.70
C PHE A 12 -20.27 -1.71 -36.98
N TYR A 13 -19.85 -1.82 -38.25
CA TYR A 13 -18.43 -1.77 -38.57
C TYR A 13 -17.81 -0.41 -38.25
N VAL A 14 -18.53 0.69 -38.52
CA VAL A 14 -18.09 2.04 -38.17
C VAL A 14 -17.95 2.20 -36.66
N SER A 15 -18.89 1.69 -35.85
CA SER A 15 -18.79 1.77 -34.39
C SER A 15 -17.63 0.95 -33.83
N VAL A 16 -17.35 -0.23 -34.41
CA VAL A 16 -16.20 -1.06 -34.01
C VAL A 16 -14.89 -0.35 -34.32
N VAL A 17 -14.76 0.22 -35.53
CA VAL A 17 -13.56 0.97 -35.93
C VAL A 17 -13.37 2.23 -35.06
N ALA A 18 -14.45 2.98 -34.82
CA ALA A 18 -14.40 4.15 -33.94
C ALA A 18 -14.02 3.77 -32.50
N GLY A 19 -14.53 2.66 -31.98
CA GLY A 19 -14.16 2.12 -30.68
C GLY A 19 -12.68 1.73 -30.61
N ALA A 20 -12.15 1.07 -31.64
CA ALA A 20 -10.74 0.71 -31.71
C ALA A 20 -9.82 1.94 -31.73
N ILE A 21 -10.18 2.97 -32.52
CA ILE A 21 -9.45 4.23 -32.58
C ILE A 21 -9.50 4.94 -31.22
N PHE A 22 -10.66 5.00 -30.58
CA PHE A 22 -10.82 5.60 -29.25
C PHE A 22 -9.91 4.93 -28.22
N VAL A 23 -9.89 3.59 -28.18
CA VAL A 23 -9.02 2.84 -27.27
C VAL A 23 -7.55 3.16 -27.54
N LEU A 24 -7.11 3.15 -28.79
CA LEU A 24 -5.72 3.48 -29.18
C LEU A 24 -5.32 4.90 -28.74
N VAL A 25 -6.18 5.88 -29.02
CA VAL A 25 -5.93 7.29 -28.66
C VAL A 25 -5.93 7.47 -27.14
N ALA A 26 -6.85 6.81 -26.43
CA ALA A 26 -6.88 6.83 -24.98
C ALA A 26 -5.59 6.25 -24.39
N PHE A 27 -5.10 5.11 -24.89
CA PHE A 27 -3.82 4.55 -24.44
C PHE A 27 -2.67 5.52 -24.65
N ILE A 28 -2.54 6.13 -25.84
CA ILE A 28 -1.45 7.06 -26.15
C ILE A 28 -1.50 8.32 -25.27
N LEU A 29 -2.70 8.89 -25.06
CA LEU A 29 -2.86 10.11 -24.27
C LEU A 29 -2.69 9.87 -22.77
N PHE A 30 -3.19 8.75 -22.24
CA PHE A 30 -3.20 8.48 -20.80
C PHE A 30 -1.97 7.69 -20.30
N ASP A 31 -1.00 7.35 -21.16
CA ASP A 31 0.24 6.68 -20.74
C ASP A 31 1.17 7.62 -19.96
N LYS A 32 1.19 8.91 -20.33
CA LYS A 32 2.13 9.90 -19.76
C LYS A 32 1.73 10.45 -18.39
N ASP A 33 0.43 10.52 -18.09
CA ASP A 33 -0.07 11.08 -16.81
C ASP A 33 0.08 10.10 -15.62
N ARG A 34 0.70 8.93 -15.85
CA ARG A 34 0.91 7.90 -14.81
C ARG A 34 2.28 7.94 -14.15
N GLU A 35 3.22 8.74 -14.65
CA GLU A 35 4.50 8.94 -13.96
C GLU A 35 4.27 9.82 -12.74
N LEU A 36 4.00 9.18 -11.61
CA LEU A 36 3.87 9.84 -10.31
C LEU A 36 5.19 10.54 -9.99
N GLU A 37 5.11 11.83 -9.66
CA GLU A 37 6.26 12.61 -9.20
C GLU A 37 6.92 11.89 -8.01
N GLN A 38 8.18 11.47 -8.20
CA GLN A 38 8.93 10.79 -7.15
C GLN A 38 9.44 11.83 -6.17
N ILE A 39 8.85 11.86 -4.97
CA ILE A 39 9.36 12.67 -3.87
C ILE A 39 10.62 11.99 -3.36
N PRO A 40 11.82 12.60 -3.44
CA PRO A 40 13.03 11.99 -2.92
C PRO A 40 12.94 11.84 -1.40
N THR A 41 13.57 10.79 -0.88
CA THR A 41 13.63 10.58 0.57
C THR A 41 14.57 11.59 1.23
N THR A 42 14.17 12.10 2.39
CA THR A 42 14.99 12.95 3.27
C THR A 42 15.61 12.17 4.43
N ARG A 43 15.18 10.92 4.64
CA ARG A 43 15.65 10.03 5.72
C ARG A 43 16.34 8.78 5.17
N THR A 44 16.88 7.98 6.09
CA THR A 44 17.47 6.68 5.77
C THR A 44 16.68 5.54 6.42
N GLY A 45 16.76 4.34 5.84
CA GLY A 45 16.13 3.13 6.38
C GLY A 45 16.42 2.91 7.88
N PRO A 46 17.68 2.96 8.34
CA PRO A 46 18.01 2.83 9.76
C PRO A 46 17.39 3.90 10.66
N GLN A 47 17.25 5.14 10.17
CA GLN A 47 16.62 6.22 10.94
C GLN A 47 15.13 5.93 11.15
N VAL A 48 14.40 5.53 10.11
CA VAL A 48 12.96 5.26 10.21
C VAL A 48 12.67 3.97 10.96
N ILE A 49 13.54 2.95 10.86
CA ILE A 49 13.45 1.75 11.70
C ILE A 49 13.57 2.13 13.18
N ARG A 50 14.51 3.01 13.54
CA ARG A 50 14.65 3.46 14.94
C ARG A 50 13.36 4.13 15.46
N GLN A 51 12.66 4.89 14.61
CA GLN A 51 11.39 5.51 14.99
C GLN A 51 10.31 4.46 15.27
N VAL A 52 10.20 3.44 14.43
CA VAL A 52 9.27 2.31 14.67
C VAL A 52 9.65 1.56 15.94
N GLN A 53 10.93 1.29 16.17
CA GLN A 53 11.37 0.64 17.40
C GLN A 53 11.03 1.46 18.66
N GLN A 54 11.15 2.79 18.60
CA GLN A 54 10.76 3.67 19.69
C GLN A 54 9.25 3.68 19.90
N TYR A 55 8.47 3.81 18.82
CA TYR A 55 7.01 3.69 18.86
C TYR A 55 6.57 2.37 19.51
N LEU A 56 7.19 1.24 19.16
CA LEU A 56 6.85 -0.07 19.75
C LEU A 56 7.22 -0.18 21.23
N LYS A 57 8.28 0.50 21.69
CA LYS A 57 8.64 0.55 23.13
C LYS A 57 7.59 1.29 23.93
N ASP A 58 7.06 2.36 23.34
CA ASP A 58 6.08 3.24 24.00
C ASP A 58 4.63 2.73 23.82
N THR A 59 4.42 1.70 22.99
CA THR A 59 3.09 1.15 22.68
C THR A 59 2.77 -0.10 23.49
N ASN A 60 1.69 -0.04 24.27
CA ASN A 60 1.08 -1.18 24.93
C ASN A 60 -0.30 -1.48 24.32
N VAL A 61 -0.57 -2.74 24.04
CA VAL A 61 -1.82 -3.20 23.42
C VAL A 61 -2.46 -4.29 24.26
N TYR A 62 -3.75 -4.53 24.10
CA TYR A 62 -4.40 -5.67 24.75
C TYR A 62 -3.92 -6.99 24.15
N ALA A 63 -3.81 -8.00 25.01
CA ALA A 63 -3.56 -9.36 24.55
C ALA A 63 -4.72 -9.85 23.69
N TYR A 64 -4.40 -10.70 22.71
CA TYR A 64 -5.42 -11.31 21.87
C TYR A 64 -6.39 -12.14 22.73
N GLY A 65 -7.69 -11.82 22.66
CA GLY A 65 -8.74 -12.53 23.41
C GLY A 65 -8.85 -12.16 24.90
N ASP A 66 -7.97 -11.32 25.44
CA ASP A 66 -7.98 -10.91 26.85
C ASP A 66 -7.73 -9.40 27.00
N ARG A 67 -8.82 -8.65 27.25
CA ARG A 67 -8.77 -7.21 27.49
C ARG A 67 -8.34 -6.82 28.90
N SER A 68 -8.17 -7.78 29.81
CA SER A 68 -7.67 -7.52 31.16
C SER A 68 -6.14 -7.45 31.20
N ARG A 69 -5.48 -7.99 30.18
CA ARG A 69 -4.02 -8.05 30.07
C ARG A 69 -3.51 -7.14 28.96
N THR A 70 -2.50 -6.33 29.29
CA THR A 70 -1.73 -5.53 28.33
C THR A 70 -0.38 -6.18 28.02
N LEU A 71 0.04 -6.08 26.77
CA LEU A 71 1.33 -6.52 26.24
C LEU A 71 2.08 -5.30 25.70
N ASN A 72 3.39 -5.26 25.91
CA ASN A 72 4.23 -4.24 25.31
C ASN A 72 4.69 -4.71 23.93
N CYS A 73 4.49 -3.89 22.89
CA CYS A 73 4.82 -4.28 21.53
C CYS A 73 6.33 -4.56 21.35
N TRP A 74 7.20 -3.79 22.01
CA TRP A 74 8.64 -4.05 21.93
C TRP A 74 9.07 -5.38 22.52
N THR A 75 8.39 -5.90 23.56
CA THR A 75 8.68 -7.24 24.10
C THR A 75 8.50 -8.32 23.04
N GLU A 76 7.50 -8.17 22.17
CA GLU A 76 7.19 -9.14 21.11
C GLU A 76 8.11 -8.98 19.87
N PHE A 77 8.48 -7.74 19.54
CA PHE A 77 9.23 -7.41 18.33
C PHE A 77 10.73 -7.14 18.52
N GLY A 78 11.22 -6.99 19.75
CA GLY A 78 12.57 -6.49 20.03
C GLY A 78 13.73 -7.36 19.54
N GLY A 79 13.46 -8.65 19.28
CA GLY A 79 14.41 -9.59 18.67
C GLY A 79 14.12 -9.91 17.20
N LYS A 80 13.21 -9.19 16.55
CA LYS A 80 12.82 -9.43 15.16
C LYS A 80 13.61 -8.53 14.21
N GLU A 81 13.76 -9.01 12.98
CA GLU A 81 14.36 -8.25 11.90
C GLU A 81 13.34 -7.28 11.29
N PHE A 82 13.77 -6.04 11.07
CA PHE A 82 12.96 -4.98 10.48
C PHE A 82 13.48 -4.65 9.08
N THR A 83 12.57 -4.58 8.11
CA THR A 83 12.85 -4.14 6.74
C THR A 83 12.23 -2.78 6.50
N ALA A 84 12.93 -1.90 5.78
CA ALA A 84 12.43 -0.57 5.42
C ALA A 84 12.40 -0.40 3.89
N GLU A 85 11.28 0.11 3.40
CA GLU A 85 11.03 0.38 1.99
C GLU A 85 10.45 1.79 1.84
N TYR A 86 11.03 2.59 0.95
CA TYR A 86 10.52 3.92 0.67
C TYR A 86 9.47 3.87 -0.44
N LEU A 87 8.29 4.45 -0.22
CA LEU A 87 7.13 4.29 -1.11
C LEU A 87 6.95 5.43 -2.12
N HIS A 88 8.03 6.16 -2.45
CA HIS A 88 8.08 7.23 -3.46
C HIS A 88 7.03 8.36 -3.33
N ARG A 89 6.29 8.39 -2.22
CA ARG A 89 5.20 9.34 -1.91
C ARG A 89 5.40 10.01 -0.54
N GLY A 90 6.66 10.25 -0.15
CA GLY A 90 6.99 10.87 1.14
C GLY A 90 6.72 9.99 2.37
N SER A 91 6.58 8.67 2.20
CA SER A 91 6.40 7.75 3.31
C SER A 91 7.25 6.50 3.18
N TRP A 92 7.68 6.01 4.32
CA TRP A 92 8.36 4.74 4.50
C TRP A 92 7.38 3.68 4.97
N ARG A 93 7.55 2.47 4.47
CA ARG A 93 6.94 1.26 5.02
C ARG A 93 8.01 0.46 5.72
N ILE A 94 7.74 0.12 6.97
CA ILE A 94 8.58 -0.72 7.79
C ILE A 94 7.80 -1.98 8.08
N ASP A 95 8.45 -3.13 8.00
CA ASP A 95 7.82 -4.40 8.32
C ASP A 95 8.70 -5.31 9.16
N ALA A 96 8.05 -6.18 9.93
CA ALA A 96 8.68 -7.23 10.72
C ALA A 96 7.76 -8.44 10.82
N TYR A 97 8.35 -9.63 10.97
CA TYR A 97 7.60 -10.86 11.16
C TYR A 97 7.43 -11.21 12.64
N TYR A 98 6.20 -11.50 13.04
CA TYR A 98 5.85 -12.06 14.33
C TYR A 98 4.84 -13.20 14.15
N GLU A 99 5.16 -14.38 14.69
CA GLU A 99 4.33 -15.60 14.60
C GLU A 99 3.76 -15.88 13.18
N ARG A 100 4.61 -15.77 12.15
CA ARG A 100 4.26 -15.98 10.72
C ARG A 100 3.30 -14.94 10.14
N VAL A 101 2.99 -13.88 10.87
CA VAL A 101 2.28 -12.70 10.37
C VAL A 101 3.27 -11.58 10.13
N ARG A 102 3.13 -10.91 8.99
CA ARG A 102 3.92 -9.71 8.67
C ARG A 102 3.16 -8.49 9.13
N TYR A 103 3.77 -7.73 10.02
CA TYR A 103 3.26 -6.47 10.53
C TYR A 103 3.87 -5.33 9.73
N TYR A 104 3.11 -4.26 9.54
CA TYR A 104 3.57 -3.09 8.80
C TYR A 104 3.28 -1.81 9.58
N TRP A 105 4.23 -0.90 9.51
CA TRP A 105 4.12 0.46 10.00
C TRP A 105 4.45 1.43 8.88
N ARG A 106 3.79 2.58 8.90
CA ARG A 106 4.08 3.72 8.05
C ARG A 106 4.82 4.76 8.87
N VAL A 107 5.88 5.29 8.29
CA VAL A 107 6.60 6.44 8.84
C VAL A 107 6.57 7.55 7.80
N ASP A 108 6.03 8.70 8.19
CA ASP A 108 6.10 9.90 7.35
C ASP A 108 7.55 10.40 7.27
N ASP A 109 8.05 10.65 6.06
CA ASP A 109 9.47 10.98 5.85
C ASP A 109 9.86 12.34 6.46
N ILE A 110 8.91 13.28 6.54
CA ILE A 110 9.14 14.65 7.00
C ILE A 110 9.01 14.72 8.52
N THR A 111 7.86 14.29 9.05
CA THR A 111 7.47 14.41 10.45
C THR A 111 7.97 13.26 11.33
N LEU A 112 8.35 12.13 10.73
CA LEU A 112 8.70 10.88 11.41
C LEU A 112 7.54 10.28 12.24
N GLU A 113 6.31 10.72 11.99
CA GLU A 113 5.13 10.14 12.64
C GLU A 113 4.97 8.67 12.25
N VAL A 114 4.83 7.80 13.24
CA VAL A 114 4.66 6.36 13.06
C VAL A 114 3.19 6.00 13.21
N THR A 115 2.64 5.31 12.22
CA THR A 115 1.27 4.77 12.27
C THR A 115 1.27 3.30 11.90
N ARG A 116 0.34 2.53 12.47
CA ARG A 116 0.14 1.14 12.07
C ARG A 116 -0.51 1.10 10.68
N ASP A 117 0.00 0.25 9.79
CA ASP A 117 -0.52 0.08 8.42
C ASP A 117 -1.06 -1.34 8.24
N PRO A 118 -2.35 -1.60 8.50
CA PRO A 118 -2.97 -2.91 8.30
C PRO A 118 -3.24 -3.17 6.81
N TRP A 119 -2.19 -3.07 5.98
CA TRP A 119 -2.26 -3.25 4.54
C TRP A 119 -2.66 -4.67 4.14
N LEU A 120 -2.17 -5.68 4.88
CA LEU A 120 -2.44 -7.09 4.61
C LEU A 120 -3.43 -7.66 5.62
N LYS A 121 -4.59 -8.12 5.14
CA LYS A 121 -5.53 -8.88 5.96
C LYS A 121 -5.02 -10.31 6.19
N THR A 122 -5.12 -10.78 7.42
CA THR A 122 -4.78 -12.15 7.83
C THR A 122 -5.91 -12.75 8.65
N HIS A 123 -6.06 -14.08 8.57
CA HIS A 123 -6.99 -14.84 9.40
C HIS A 123 -6.34 -15.36 10.69
N ASN A 124 -5.02 -15.22 10.81
CA ASN A 124 -4.31 -15.59 12.03
C ASN A 124 -4.60 -14.55 13.14
N PRO A 125 -4.58 -14.96 14.41
CA PRO A 125 -4.60 -14.04 15.53
C PRO A 125 -3.52 -12.98 15.39
N THR A 126 -3.86 -11.72 15.63
CA THR A 126 -2.92 -10.60 15.60
C THR A 126 -3.05 -9.78 16.86
N ILE A 127 -1.93 -9.22 17.30
CA ILE A 127 -1.89 -8.23 18.36
C ILE A 127 -1.96 -6.83 17.75
N GLY A 128 -2.50 -5.86 18.48
CA GLY A 128 -2.78 -4.52 17.95
C GLY A 128 -1.57 -3.63 17.68
N CYS A 129 -0.36 -4.21 17.62
CA CYS A 129 0.87 -3.53 17.21
C CYS A 129 0.83 -3.27 15.68
#